data_AF-A0A6G8HXY1-F1
#
_entry.id   AF-A0A6G8HXY1-F1
#
_cell.length_a   1.000
_cell.length_b   1.000
_cell.length_c   1.000
_cell.angle_alpha   90.00
_cell.angle_beta   90.00
_cell.angle_gamma   90.00
#
_symmetry.space_group_name_H-M   'P 1'
#
loop_
_entity.id
_entity.type
_entity.pdbx_description
1 polymer ?
#
loop_
_entity_poly.entity_id
_entity_poly.type
_entity_poly.pdbx_seq_one_letter_code
_entity_poly.pdbx_strand_id
1 'polypeptide(L)'
;MKLKFSSKSQEFETDGTVKGTKVTLTNDDGAFYPVMLPADKIELSNAELEKLALEVVYQENFPRRAENEKFNEIGEKIAKYDEMIEKMQKAIDDSEKMTKLATGMLNDLINEKYKDDETTTEN
;
A
#
# COMPACT_ATOMS: atom_id res chain seq x y z
N MET A 1 -9.97 -13.77 27.83
CA MET A 1 -8.55 -13.80 28.25
C MET A 1 -7.90 -12.48 27.84
N LYS A 2 -7.30 -11.72 28.76
CA LYS A 2 -6.64 -10.44 28.46
C LYS A 2 -5.13 -10.57 28.73
N LEU A 3 -4.38 -10.90 27.70
CA LEU A 3 -2.92 -10.93 27.74
C LEU A 3 -2.37 -9.50 27.85
N LYS A 4 -1.29 -9.33 28.61
CA LYS A 4 -0.57 -8.07 28.81
C LYS A 4 0.93 -8.32 28.77
N PHE A 5 1.69 -7.28 28.42
CA PHE A 5 3.14 -7.34 28.47
C PHE A 5 3.63 -7.67 29.88
N SER A 6 4.55 -8.64 29.98
CA SER A 6 5.24 -8.99 31.21
C SER A 6 6.73 -8.64 31.13
N SER A 7 7.43 -9.09 30.09
CA SER A 7 8.87 -8.88 29.94
C SER A 7 9.33 -8.92 28.49
N LYS A 8 10.53 -8.36 28.25
CA LYS A 8 11.26 -8.51 26.98
C LYS A 8 12.69 -8.96 27.21
N SER A 9 13.24 -9.75 26.29
CA SER A 9 14.65 -10.13 26.24
C SER A 9 15.13 -10.28 24.80
N GLN A 10 16.43 -10.02 24.56
CA GLN A 10 17.08 -10.43 23.33
C GLN A 10 17.44 -11.91 23.44
N GLU A 11 17.03 -12.70 22.46
CA GLU A 11 17.40 -14.11 22.35
C GLU A 11 18.54 -14.26 21.36
N PHE A 12 19.45 -15.18 21.69
CA PHE A 12 20.63 -15.49 20.90
C PHE A 12 20.61 -16.98 20.55
N GLU A 13 21.13 -17.32 19.38
CA GLU A 13 21.44 -18.70 19.03
C GLU A 13 22.68 -19.19 19.79
N THR A 14 22.97 -20.49 19.73
CA THR A 14 24.11 -21.10 20.44
C THR A 14 25.47 -20.53 20.00
N ASP A 15 25.56 -19.99 18.78
CA ASP A 15 26.76 -19.37 18.23
C ASP A 15 26.91 -17.86 18.59
N GLY A 16 25.96 -17.31 19.36
CA GLY A 16 25.94 -15.89 19.74
C GLY A 16 25.29 -14.97 18.72
N THR A 17 24.78 -15.50 17.60
CA THR A 17 24.00 -14.71 16.63
C THR A 17 22.68 -14.26 17.26
N VAL A 18 22.27 -13.02 16.99
CA VAL A 18 20.98 -12.51 17.47
C VAL A 18 19.84 -13.23 16.78
N LYS A 19 19.02 -13.96 17.55
CA LYS A 19 17.87 -14.72 17.06
C LYS A 19 16.63 -13.86 16.88
N GLY A 20 16.33 -13.03 17.89
CA GLY A 20 15.08 -12.28 17.93
C GLY A 20 14.82 -11.63 19.27
N THR A 21 13.72 -10.91 19.35
CA THR A 21 13.22 -10.26 20.57
C THR A 21 12.11 -11.11 21.16
N LYS A 22 12.33 -11.74 22.31
CA LYS A 22 11.29 -12.47 23.03
C LYS A 22 10.46 -11.51 23.86
N VAL A 23 9.17 -11.48 23.62
CA VAL A 23 8.17 -10.77 24.42
C VAL A 23 7.33 -11.78 25.15
N THR A 24 7.27 -11.70 26.47
CA THR A 24 6.41 -12.57 27.27
C THR A 24 5.11 -11.84 27.57
N LEU A 25 3.99 -12.46 27.18
CA LEU A 25 2.65 -12.01 27.54
C LEU A 25 2.07 -12.89 28.65
N THR A 26 1.43 -12.28 29.64
CA THR A 26 0.77 -13.00 30.74
C THR A 26 -0.63 -12.47 31.01
N ASN A 27 -1.41 -13.19 31.82
CA ASN A 27 -2.68 -12.71 32.36
C ASN A 27 -2.81 -13.11 33.83
N ASP A 28 -3.88 -12.62 34.47
CA ASP A 28 -4.18 -12.89 35.87
C ASP A 28 -4.59 -14.36 36.12
N ASP A 29 -4.92 -15.11 35.05
CA ASP A 29 -5.29 -16.53 35.11
C ASP A 29 -4.07 -17.48 35.01
N GLY A 30 -2.85 -16.94 35.07
CA GLY A 30 -1.60 -17.73 35.07
C GLY A 30 -1.07 -18.11 33.69
N ALA A 31 -1.54 -17.47 32.62
CA ALA A 31 -1.03 -17.71 31.28
C ALA A 31 0.37 -17.15 31.08
N PHE A 32 1.14 -17.85 30.26
CA PHE A 32 2.51 -17.52 29.91
C PHE A 32 2.71 -17.77 28.42
N TYR A 33 2.76 -16.69 27.64
CA TYR A 33 2.84 -16.73 26.18
C TYR A 33 4.11 -16.02 25.71
N PRO A 34 5.21 -16.76 25.49
CA PRO A 34 6.40 -16.21 24.87
C PRO A 34 6.17 -16.05 23.36
N VAL A 35 6.38 -14.83 22.85
CA VAL A 35 6.26 -14.48 21.44
C VAL A 35 7.62 -14.02 20.92
N MET A 36 8.08 -14.60 19.82
CA MET A 36 9.33 -14.20 19.18
C MET A 36 9.06 -13.15 18.09
N LEU A 37 9.54 -11.93 18.31
CA LEU A 37 9.53 -10.86 17.33
C LEU A 37 10.90 -10.73 16.64
N PRO A 38 10.98 -10.02 15.50
CA PRO A 38 12.26 -9.70 14.87
C PRO A 38 13.26 -9.03 15.81
N ALA A 39 14.55 -9.26 15.57
CA ALA A 39 15.64 -8.83 16.45
C ALA A 39 15.69 -7.30 16.66
N ASP A 40 15.41 -6.53 15.62
CA ASP A 40 15.40 -5.06 15.63
C ASP A 40 14.28 -4.47 16.52
N LYS A 41 13.28 -5.27 16.89
CA LYS A 41 12.16 -4.80 17.72
C LYS A 41 12.54 -4.60 19.19
N ILE A 42 13.72 -5.04 19.62
CA ILE A 42 14.17 -4.89 21.01
C ILE A 42 14.16 -3.43 21.49
N GLU A 43 14.37 -2.48 20.56
CA GLU A 43 14.41 -1.04 20.81
C GLU A 43 13.02 -0.41 21.01
N LEU A 44 11.95 -1.13 20.69
CA LEU A 44 10.59 -0.60 20.82
C LEU A 44 10.14 -0.49 22.28
N SER A 45 9.18 0.40 22.50
CA SER A 45 8.53 0.54 23.80
C SER A 45 7.72 -0.71 24.15
N ASN A 46 7.47 -0.91 25.45
CA ASN A 46 6.67 -2.05 25.92
C ASN A 46 5.25 -2.06 25.33
N ALA A 47 4.65 -0.89 25.10
CA ALA A 47 3.32 -0.78 24.50
C ALA A 47 3.30 -1.20 23.03
N GLU A 48 4.32 -0.83 22.27
CA GLU A 48 4.48 -1.26 20.88
C GLU A 48 4.73 -2.76 20.79
N LEU A 49 5.60 -3.29 21.66
CA LEU A 49 5.88 -4.71 21.76
C LEU A 49 4.65 -5.52 22.17
N GLU A 50 3.83 -5.01 23.10
CA GLU A 50 2.57 -5.63 23.48
C GLU A 50 1.64 -5.77 22.28
N LYS A 51 1.46 -4.69 21.50
CA LYS A 51 0.61 -4.69 20.32
C LYS A 51 1.08 -5.71 19.29
N LEU A 52 2.37 -5.72 18.96
CA LEU A 52 2.94 -6.64 17.98
C LEU A 52 2.84 -8.10 18.46
N ALA A 53 3.11 -8.36 19.73
CA ALA A 53 3.02 -9.71 20.29
C ALA A 53 1.57 -10.21 20.33
N LEU A 54 0.61 -9.35 20.68
CA LEU A 54 -0.82 -9.68 20.63
C LEU A 54 -1.29 -9.97 19.20
N GLU A 55 -0.76 -9.26 18.20
CA GLU A 55 -1.07 -9.51 16.80
C GLU A 55 -0.57 -10.89 16.34
N VAL A 56 0.65 -11.29 16.73
CA VAL A 56 1.17 -12.64 16.45
C VAL A 56 0.27 -13.70 17.08
N VAL A 57 -0.09 -13.53 18.37
CA VAL A 57 -1.00 -14.44 19.07
C VAL A 57 -2.37 -14.50 18.37
N TYR A 58 -2.88 -13.35 17.87
CA TYR A 58 -4.14 -13.32 17.12
C TYR A 58 -4.04 -14.10 15.81
N GLN A 59 -2.96 -13.89 15.04
CA GLN A 59 -2.74 -14.58 13.76
C GLN A 59 -2.61 -16.09 13.94
N GLU A 60 -1.88 -16.55 14.96
CA GLU A 60 -1.69 -17.97 15.25
C GLU A 60 -2.99 -18.66 15.70
N ASN A 61 -3.82 -17.97 16.49
CA ASN A 61 -5.07 -18.55 17.02
C ASN A 61 -6.26 -18.41 16.05
N PHE A 62 -6.24 -17.42 15.16
CA PHE A 62 -7.35 -17.11 14.25
C PHE A 62 -6.87 -16.93 12.80
N PRO A 63 -6.15 -17.88 12.20
CA PRO A 63 -5.50 -17.71 10.91
C PRO A 63 -6.51 -17.33 9.81
N ARG A 64 -7.66 -18.01 9.74
CA ARG A 64 -8.72 -17.71 8.78
C ARG A 64 -9.30 -16.29 8.90
N ARG A 65 -9.33 -15.72 10.12
CA ARG A 65 -9.81 -14.34 10.33
C ARG A 65 -8.74 -13.33 9.95
N ALA A 66 -7.50 -13.56 10.38
CA ALA A 66 -6.37 -12.73 10.01
C ALA A 66 -6.15 -12.69 8.49
N GLU A 67 -6.31 -13.83 7.81
CA GLU A 67 -6.28 -13.91 6.35
C GLU A 67 -7.41 -13.09 5.73
N ASN A 68 -8.67 -13.30 6.16
CA ASN A 68 -9.80 -12.54 5.63
C ASN A 68 -9.65 -11.02 5.82
N GLU A 69 -9.16 -10.57 6.98
CA GLU A 69 -8.90 -9.14 7.23
C GLU A 69 -7.83 -8.58 6.29
N LYS A 70 -6.71 -9.30 6.09
CA LYS A 70 -5.66 -8.90 5.13
C LYS A 70 -6.19 -8.89 3.69
N PHE A 71 -6.97 -9.89 3.30
CA PHE A 71 -7.58 -9.94 1.96
C PHE A 71 -8.57 -8.80 1.74
N ASN A 72 -9.37 -8.44 2.74
CA ASN A 72 -10.27 -7.30 2.65
C ASN A 72 -9.49 -5.98 2.48
N GLU A 73 -8.42 -5.77 3.25
CA GLU A 73 -7.58 -4.57 3.11
C GLU A 73 -6.93 -4.48 1.72
N ILE A 74 -6.45 -5.61 1.19
CA ILE A 74 -5.91 -5.69 -0.17
C ILE A 74 -7.01 -5.41 -1.20
N GLY A 75 -8.21 -5.97 -1.04
CA GLY A 75 -9.36 -5.72 -1.90
C GLY A 75 -9.75 -4.25 -1.95
N GLU A 76 -9.77 -3.56 -0.81
CA GLU A 76 -10.01 -2.11 -0.74
C GLU A 76 -8.93 -1.30 -1.46
N LYS A 77 -7.66 -1.70 -1.35
CA LYS A 77 -6.55 -1.06 -2.08
C LYS A 77 -6.67 -1.28 -3.58
N ILE A 78 -7.03 -2.48 -4.01
CA ILE A 78 -7.26 -2.80 -5.43
C ILE A 78 -8.41 -1.95 -5.99
N ALA A 79 -9.55 -1.88 -5.29
CA ALA A 79 -10.68 -1.05 -5.72
C ALA A 79 -10.30 0.43 -5.88
N LYS A 80 -9.48 0.97 -4.96
CA LYS A 80 -8.95 2.34 -5.09
C LYS A 80 -8.04 2.52 -6.30
N TYR A 81 -7.23 1.52 -6.64
CA TYR A 81 -6.41 1.57 -7.84
C TYR A 81 -7.25 1.48 -9.11
N ASP A 82 -8.28 0.63 -9.14
CA ASP A 82 -9.19 0.54 -10.27
C ASP A 82 -9.89 1.89 -10.54
N GLU A 83 -10.41 2.55 -9.50
CA GLU A 83 -10.97 3.90 -9.62
C GLU A 83 -9.96 4.93 -10.15
N MET A 84 -8.69 4.82 -9.72
CA MET A 84 -7.64 5.72 -10.18
C MET A 84 -7.28 5.46 -11.65
N ILE A 85 -7.22 4.20 -12.06
CA ILE A 85 -6.98 3.79 -13.44
C ILE A 85 -8.11 4.28 -14.34
N GLU A 86 -9.37 4.14 -13.93
CA GLU A 86 -10.52 4.67 -14.69
C GLU A 86 -10.43 6.19 -14.86
N LYS A 87 -10.09 6.92 -13.80
CA LYS A 87 -9.89 8.38 -13.87
C LYS A 87 -8.74 8.76 -14.80
N MET A 88 -7.62 8.02 -14.76
CA MET A 88 -6.48 8.25 -15.65
C MET A 88 -6.85 7.97 -17.10
N GLN A 89 -7.56 6.88 -17.39
CA GLN A 89 -8.00 6.57 -18.75
C GLN A 89 -8.91 7.67 -19.31
N LYS A 90 -9.86 8.16 -18.51
CA LYS A 90 -10.72 9.27 -18.92
C LYS A 90 -9.92 10.55 -19.21
N ALA A 91 -8.93 10.87 -18.37
CA ALA A 91 -8.07 12.03 -18.58
C ALA A 91 -7.24 11.91 -19.86
N ILE A 92 -6.75 10.69 -20.17
CA ILE A 92 -6.05 10.40 -21.43
C ILE A 92 -6.99 10.59 -22.62
N ASP A 93 -8.20 10.03 -22.58
CA ASP A 93 -9.19 10.14 -23.66
C ASP A 93 -9.59 11.60 -23.92
N ASP A 94 -9.79 12.38 -22.85
CA ASP A 94 -10.11 13.81 -22.95
C ASP A 94 -8.92 14.61 -23.51
N SER A 95 -7.69 14.28 -23.09
CA SER A 95 -6.49 14.88 -23.67
C SER A 95 -6.33 14.55 -25.15
N GLU A 96 -6.57 13.31 -25.56
CA GLU A 96 -6.51 12.91 -26.97
C GLU A 96 -7.53 13.66 -27.82
N LYS A 97 -8.77 13.82 -27.32
CA LYS A 97 -9.80 14.61 -28.00
C LYS A 97 -9.37 16.06 -28.17
N MET A 98 -8.83 16.67 -27.12
CA MET A 98 -8.32 18.05 -27.17
C MET A 98 -7.18 18.19 -28.19
N THR A 99 -6.24 17.24 -28.23
CA THR A 99 -5.15 17.23 -29.21
C THR A 99 -5.68 17.09 -30.64
N LYS A 100 -6.65 16.20 -30.88
CA LYS A 100 -7.31 16.03 -32.20
C LYS A 100 -8.02 17.31 -32.63
N LEU A 101 -8.79 17.95 -31.73
CA LEU A 101 -9.48 19.22 -32.00
C LEU A 101 -8.50 20.35 -32.33
N ALA A 102 -7.44 20.51 -31.53
CA ALA A 102 -6.41 21.53 -31.77
C ALA A 102 -5.71 21.32 -33.13
N THR A 103 -5.40 20.06 -33.48
CA THR A 103 -4.81 19.73 -34.77
C THR A 103 -5.75 20.05 -35.93
N GLY A 104 -7.05 19.74 -35.79
CA GLY A 104 -8.07 20.09 -36.78
C GLY A 104 -8.17 21.60 -37.02
N MET A 105 -8.28 22.39 -35.93
CA MET A 105 -8.33 23.86 -36.01
C MET A 105 -7.07 24.45 -36.67
N LEU A 106 -5.88 23.90 -36.37
CA LEU A 106 -4.63 24.32 -37.00
C LEU A 106 -4.63 24.04 -38.51
N ASN A 107 -5.10 22.85 -38.93
CA ASN A 107 -5.21 22.51 -40.35
C ASN A 107 -6.20 23.41 -41.09
N ASP A 108 -7.33 23.75 -40.46
CA ASP A 108 -8.32 24.66 -41.05
C ASP A 108 -7.75 26.07 -41.24
N LEU A 109 -7.03 26.60 -40.24
CA LEU A 109 -6.34 27.90 -40.33
C LEU A 109 -5.27 27.92 -41.43
N ILE A 110 -4.50 26.83 -41.57
CA ILE A 110 -3.53 26.65 -42.65
C ILE A 110 -4.26 26.70 -44.00
N ASN A 111 -5.32 25.92 -44.19
CA ASN A 111 -6.06 25.89 -45.44
C ASN A 111 -6.71 27.23 -45.79
N GLU A 112 -7.25 27.98 -44.82
CA GLU A 112 -7.75 29.34 -45.06
C GLU A 112 -6.63 30.29 -45.49
N LYS A 113 -5.47 30.25 -44.83
CA LYS A 113 -4.30 31.07 -45.16
C LYS A 113 -3.76 30.81 -46.57
N TYR A 114 -3.77 29.56 -47.03
CA TYR A 114 -3.23 29.18 -48.34
C TYR A 114 -4.27 29.18 -49.48
N LYS A 115 -5.57 29.37 -49.18
CA LYS A 115 -6.61 29.59 -50.21
C LYS A 115 -6.47 30.92 -50.94
N ASP A 116 -5.90 31.94 -50.30
CA ASP A 116 -5.73 33.27 -50.91
C ASP A 116 -4.52 33.36 -51.87
N ASP A 117 -3.57 32.42 -51.81
CA ASP A 117 -2.37 32.43 -52.67
C ASP A 117 -2.59 31.78 -54.06
N GLU A 118 -3.60 30.93 -54.25
CA GLU A 118 -3.88 30.29 -55.56
C GLU A 118 -4.65 31.20 -56.54
N THR A 119 -5.20 32.34 -56.10
CA THR A 119 -5.99 33.23 -56.98
C THR A 119 -5.20 34.41 -57.58
N THR A 120 -3.89 34.51 -57.34
CA THR A 120 -3.06 35.62 -57.84
C THR A 120 -2.09 35.27 -58.98
N THR A 121 -2.20 34.08 -59.59
CA THR A 121 -1.33 33.71 -60.73
C THR A 121 -2.09 33.17 -61.95
N GLU A 122 -3.00 33.97 -62.52
CA GLU A 122 -3.31 33.88 -63.96
C GLU A 122 -3.51 35.29 -64.55
N ASN A 123 -2.50 35.76 -65.30
CA ASN A 123 -2.55 36.85 -66.29
C ASN A 123 -1.55 36.53 -67.40
#